data_AF-A0A8C5F1S1-F1
#
_entry.id   AF-A0A8C5F1S1-F1
#
_cell.length_a   1.000
_cell.length_b   1.000
_cell.length_c   1.000
_cell.angle_alpha   90.00
_cell.angle_beta   90.00
_cell.angle_gamma   90.00
#
_symmetry.space_group_name_H-M   'P 1'
#
loop_
_entity.id
_entity.type
_entity.pdbx_description
1 polymer ?
#
loop_
_entity_poly.entity_id
_entity_poly.type
_entity_poly.pdbx_seq_one_letter_code
_entity_poly.pdbx_strand_id
1 'polypeptide(L)'
;MSLLWGARYSSASFACIYHVGQFPLTPSGVNQESLLCNTRIIGGYPCEKTLPWQAAIFDSVRLYCGGVLISKDWVLTAAHCQLPGITNVRLGEYNLRQLDETEQLRMAAKLIPHPNYNSANKDNDIMLIKLITPVQTNNNVHPIALANSAAPPGSVCQVSGWGTTTSPLQWPKTPLFNKPARFGAKTIY
;
A
#
# COMPACT_ATOMS: atom_id res chain seq x y z
N MET A 1 -27.65 -1.24 30.04
CA MET A 1 -26.36 -0.63 29.64
C MET A 1 -25.36 -1.74 29.44
N SER A 2 -24.84 -1.87 28.20
CA SER A 2 -23.47 -2.30 27.84
C SER A 2 -23.51 -2.85 26.42
N LEU A 3 -23.21 -1.93 25.49
CA LEU A 3 -22.81 -2.19 24.12
C LEU A 3 -21.36 -2.66 24.12
N LEU A 4 -21.07 -3.77 23.45
CA LEU A 4 -19.75 -4.01 22.86
C LEU A 4 -19.96 -4.57 21.45
N TRP A 5 -20.07 -3.65 20.50
CA TRP A 5 -19.96 -3.94 19.07
C TRP A 5 -18.48 -4.24 18.76
N GLY A 6 -18.17 -5.51 18.47
CA GLY A 6 -16.93 -5.85 17.78
C GLY A 6 -17.06 -5.45 16.32
N ALA A 7 -16.51 -4.29 15.94
CA ALA A 7 -16.53 -3.83 14.55
C ALA A 7 -15.66 -4.77 13.68
N ARG A 8 -16.32 -5.64 12.91
CA ARG A 8 -15.72 -6.31 11.75
C ARG A 8 -15.58 -5.27 10.65
N TYR A 9 -14.36 -4.81 10.37
CA TYR A 9 -14.11 -3.91 9.25
C TYR A 9 -14.24 -4.67 7.93
N SER A 10 -15.20 -4.27 7.11
CA SER A 10 -15.40 -4.76 5.75
C SER A 10 -14.26 -4.28 4.86
N SER A 11 -13.73 -5.14 3.98
CA SER A 11 -12.62 -4.87 3.02
C SER A 11 -12.93 -3.81 1.94
N ALA A 12 -13.96 -2.99 2.15
CA ALA A 12 -14.34 -1.89 1.27
C ALA A 12 -13.97 -0.52 1.84
N SER A 13 -13.67 -0.43 3.14
CA SER A 13 -13.42 0.84 3.82
C SER A 13 -11.92 1.13 3.88
N PHE A 14 -11.55 2.38 3.60
CA PHE A 14 -10.17 2.84 3.64
C PHE A 14 -9.65 2.90 5.10
N ALA A 15 -8.56 2.19 5.37
CA ALA A 15 -7.97 2.06 6.69
C ALA A 15 -6.51 2.56 6.71
N CYS A 16 -6.12 3.09 7.87
CA CYS A 16 -4.81 3.65 8.15
C CYS A 16 -4.19 2.94 9.37
N ILE A 17 -2.86 2.79 9.37
CA ILE A 17 -2.05 2.41 10.54
C ILE A 17 -0.82 3.31 10.63
N TYR A 18 -0.47 3.70 11.85
CA TYR A 18 0.84 4.26 12.17
C TYR A 18 1.79 3.16 12.66
N HIS A 19 2.99 3.11 12.09
CA HIS A 19 4.06 2.22 12.52
C HIS A 19 5.32 3.01 12.83
N VAL A 20 6.00 2.65 13.92
CA VAL A 20 7.37 3.12 14.19
C VAL A 20 8.33 2.20 13.44
N GLY A 21 9.03 2.74 12.45
CA GLY A 21 10.00 2.00 11.64
C GLY A 21 11.27 1.69 12.43
N GLN A 22 11.26 0.67 13.29
CA GLN A 22 12.48 0.14 13.89
C GLN A 22 13.23 -0.70 12.85
N PHE A 23 14.14 -0.09 12.11
CA PHE A 23 15.18 -0.84 11.42
C PHE A 23 16.18 -1.31 12.47
N PRO A 24 16.57 -2.60 12.52
CA PRO A 24 17.55 -3.05 13.48
C PRO A 24 18.88 -2.34 13.17
N LEU A 25 19.22 -1.36 14.00
CA LEU A 25 20.62 -1.07 14.26
C LEU A 25 21.15 -2.34 14.92
N THR A 26 22.17 -2.97 14.35
CA THR A 26 22.85 -4.09 15.01
C THR A 26 23.62 -3.57 16.21
N PRO A 27 23.27 -3.97 17.44
CA PRO A 27 24.30 -4.34 18.40
C PRO A 27 24.17 -5.84 18.72
N SER A 28 25.32 -6.49 18.73
CA SER A 28 25.53 -7.88 19.12
C SER A 28 24.82 -8.24 20.43
N GLY A 29 23.96 -9.26 20.40
CA GLY A 29 23.68 -10.08 21.59
C GLY A 29 22.31 -9.98 22.26
N VAL A 30 21.23 -9.62 21.57
CA VAL A 30 19.87 -9.71 22.14
C VAL A 30 19.02 -10.73 21.40
N ASN A 31 18.44 -11.67 22.16
CA ASN A 31 17.64 -12.80 21.72
C ASN A 31 16.39 -12.30 20.98
N GLN A 32 16.43 -12.35 19.65
CA GLN A 32 15.45 -11.70 18.77
C GLN A 32 14.27 -12.63 18.48
N GLU A 33 13.43 -12.89 19.48
CA GLU A 33 12.06 -13.35 19.24
C GLU A 33 11.11 -12.15 19.29
N SER A 34 10.29 -12.00 18.25
CA SER A 34 9.37 -10.88 18.00
C SER A 34 10.06 -9.59 17.54
N LEU A 35 10.03 -9.33 16.24
CA LEU A 35 9.94 -8.02 15.58
C LEU A 35 10.10 -8.25 14.06
N LEU A 36 9.26 -9.14 13.52
CA LEU A 36 8.98 -9.12 12.09
C LEU A 36 8.03 -7.94 11.88
N CYS A 37 8.43 -6.97 11.04
CA CYS A 37 7.51 -5.99 10.48
C CYS A 37 6.41 -6.79 9.76
N ASN A 38 5.29 -6.99 10.46
CA ASN A 38 4.19 -7.81 9.99
C ASN A 38 3.72 -7.22 8.66
N THR A 39 3.83 -8.00 7.58
CA THR A 39 3.55 -7.57 6.20
C THR A 39 2.04 -7.50 5.89
N ARG A 40 1.24 -7.14 6.89
CA ARG A 40 -0.21 -7.04 6.83
C ARG A 40 -0.65 -5.95 7.79
N ILE A 41 -1.58 -5.09 7.36
CA ILE A 41 -2.29 -4.15 8.23
C ILE A 41 -3.03 -5.02 9.26
N ILE A 42 -2.53 -5.11 10.49
CA ILE A 42 -3.21 -5.79 11.60
C ILE A 42 -3.36 -4.74 12.68
N GLY A 43 -4.61 -4.38 13.01
CA GLY A 43 -4.92 -3.29 13.95
C GLY A 43 -5.13 -1.91 13.32
N GLY A 44 -5.61 -1.86 12.07
CA GLY A 44 -5.98 -0.61 11.39
C GLY A 44 -7.20 0.09 11.98
N TYR A 45 -7.24 1.40 11.82
CA TYR A 45 -8.40 2.24 12.11
C TYR A 45 -8.87 2.92 10.82
N PRO A 46 -10.17 3.26 10.67
CA PRO A 46 -10.65 4.00 9.52
C PRO A 46 -9.89 5.33 9.37
N CYS A 47 -9.38 5.63 8.18
CA CYS A 47 -8.83 6.96 7.93
C CYS A 47 -9.97 7.98 8.00
N GLU A 48 -9.74 9.18 8.56
CA GLU A 48 -10.80 10.21 8.61
C GLU A 48 -11.22 10.67 7.20
N LYS A 49 -10.28 10.64 6.25
CA LYS A 49 -10.45 11.00 4.84
C LYS A 49 -9.56 10.12 3.97
N THR A 50 -9.81 10.13 2.66
CA THR A 50 -8.86 9.56 1.69
C THR A 50 -7.50 10.28 1.78
N LEU A 51 -6.42 9.57 1.47
CA LEU A 51 -5.11 10.21 1.30
C LEU A 51 -5.00 10.68 -0.17
N PRO A 52 -4.68 11.95 -0.45
CA PRO A 52 -4.82 12.49 -1.80
C PRO A 52 -3.94 11.84 -2.88
N TRP A 53 -2.87 11.17 -2.47
CA TRP A 53 -1.98 10.42 -3.36
C TRP A 53 -2.34 8.94 -3.46
N GLN A 54 -3.31 8.44 -2.69
CA GLN A 54 -3.69 7.04 -2.74
C GLN A 54 -4.33 6.70 -4.09
N ALA A 55 -3.79 5.69 -4.76
CA ALA A 55 -4.37 5.11 -5.95
C ALA A 55 -4.89 3.69 -5.64
N ALA A 56 -6.03 3.37 -6.23
CA ALA A 56 -6.62 2.04 -6.27
C ALA A 56 -6.53 1.50 -7.70
N ILE A 57 -5.85 0.37 -7.88
CA ILE A 57 -5.63 -0.29 -9.17
C ILE A 57 -6.61 -1.46 -9.27
N PHE A 58 -7.40 -1.46 -10.33
CA PHE A 58 -8.47 -2.42 -10.55
C PHE A 58 -8.16 -3.37 -11.70
N ASP A 59 -8.45 -4.64 -11.46
CA ASP A 59 -8.61 -5.68 -12.46
C ASP A 59 -10.11 -5.83 -12.73
N SER A 60 -10.58 -5.25 -13.84
CA SER A 60 -12.00 -5.05 -14.11
C SER A 60 -12.70 -4.29 -12.96
N VAL A 61 -13.54 -4.95 -12.17
CA VAL A 61 -14.28 -4.38 -11.03
C VAL A 61 -13.67 -4.71 -9.67
N ARG A 62 -12.62 -5.55 -9.63
CA ARG A 62 -12.00 -6.02 -8.39
C ARG A 62 -10.78 -5.15 -8.07
N LEU A 63 -10.71 -4.65 -6.84
CA LEU A 63 -9.47 -4.04 -6.34
C LEU A 63 -8.35 -5.10 -6.42
N TYR A 64 -7.31 -4.78 -7.18
CA TYR A 64 -6.16 -5.65 -7.38
C TYR A 64 -4.97 -5.19 -6.55
N CYS A 65 -4.65 -3.90 -6.62
CA CYS A 65 -3.51 -3.34 -5.93
C CYS A 65 -3.78 -1.90 -5.48
N GLY A 66 -2.99 -1.41 -4.53
CA GLY A 66 -2.80 0.00 -4.27
C GLY A 66 -1.65 0.59 -5.10
N GLY A 67 -1.58 1.91 -5.10
CA GLY A 67 -0.46 2.67 -5.66
C GLY A 67 -0.41 4.07 -5.07
N VAL A 68 0.56 4.86 -5.51
CA VAL A 68 0.83 6.21 -5.03
C VAL A 68 0.98 7.15 -6.22
N LEU A 69 0.19 8.22 -6.27
CA LEU A 69 0.33 9.29 -7.26
C LEU A 69 1.58 10.12 -6.94
N ILE A 70 2.55 10.12 -7.86
CA ILE A 70 3.82 10.83 -7.70
C ILE A 70 3.94 12.04 -8.65
N SER A 71 3.07 12.13 -9.66
CA SER A 71 2.82 13.34 -10.45
C SER A 71 1.45 13.26 -11.11
N LYS A 72 1.00 14.29 -11.84
CA LYS A 72 -0.35 14.33 -12.43
C LYS A 72 -0.67 13.15 -13.36
N ASP A 73 0.32 12.48 -13.93
CA ASP A 73 0.12 11.38 -14.87
C ASP A 73 1.01 10.17 -14.60
N TRP A 74 1.60 10.09 -13.40
CA TRP A 74 2.43 8.96 -12.98
C TRP A 74 2.00 8.42 -11.62
N VAL A 75 1.73 7.12 -11.58
CA VAL A 75 1.45 6.35 -10.36
C VAL A 75 2.57 5.34 -10.14
N LEU A 76 3.08 5.29 -8.91
CA LEU A 76 4.04 4.30 -8.45
C LEU A 76 3.31 3.13 -7.79
N THR A 77 3.69 1.90 -8.11
CA THR A 77 3.17 0.68 -7.49
C THR A 77 4.23 -0.43 -7.49
N ALA A 78 3.88 -1.63 -7.08
CA ALA A 78 4.73 -2.80 -7.13
C ALA A 78 4.80 -3.39 -8.56
N ALA A 79 5.91 -3.97 -8.95
CA ALA A 79 6.03 -4.66 -10.25
C ALA A 79 5.17 -5.92 -10.32
N HIS A 80 4.97 -6.61 -9.20
CA HIS A 80 4.06 -7.76 -9.16
C HIS A 80 2.59 -7.38 -9.37
N CYS A 81 2.23 -6.09 -9.33
CA CYS A 81 0.88 -5.60 -9.60
C CYS A 81 0.60 -5.42 -11.11
N GLN A 82 1.53 -5.82 -11.99
CA GLN A 82 1.34 -5.73 -13.43
C GLN A 82 0.20 -6.65 -13.89
N LEU A 83 -0.81 -6.06 -14.53
CA LEU A 83 -1.93 -6.77 -15.14
C LEU A 83 -1.67 -6.99 -16.64
N PRO A 84 -2.11 -8.12 -17.21
CA PRO A 84 -1.98 -8.38 -18.66
C PRO A 84 -2.98 -7.59 -19.52
N GLY A 85 -4.05 -7.04 -18.92
CA GLY A 85 -5.13 -6.35 -19.61
C GLY A 85 -5.23 -4.86 -19.29
N ILE A 86 -6.40 -4.28 -19.54
CA ILE A 86 -6.69 -2.88 -19.25
C ILE A 86 -6.53 -2.64 -17.74
N THR A 87 -5.63 -1.72 -17.39
CA THR A 87 -5.40 -1.31 -16.01
C THR A 87 -6.16 -0.02 -15.74
N ASN A 88 -7.13 -0.11 -14.84
CA ASN A 88 -7.90 1.03 -14.36
C ASN A 88 -7.32 1.52 -13.03
N VAL A 89 -7.17 2.83 -12.90
CA VAL A 89 -6.67 3.50 -11.69
C VAL A 89 -7.74 4.46 -11.21
N ARG A 90 -8.17 4.33 -9.95
CA ARG A 90 -9.05 5.28 -9.27
C ARG A 90 -8.25 6.05 -8.23
N LEU A 91 -8.45 7.36 -8.19
CA LEU A 91 -7.87 8.28 -7.20
C LEU A 91 -8.99 9.05 -6.52
N GLY A 92 -8.75 9.58 -5.32
CA GLY A 92 -9.80 10.25 -4.52
C GLY A 92 -10.75 9.28 -3.81
N GLU A 93 -10.68 7.99 -4.16
CA GLU A 93 -11.49 6.91 -3.60
C GLU A 93 -11.38 6.84 -2.07
N TYR A 94 -12.50 6.58 -1.39
CA TYR A 94 -12.59 6.35 0.05
C TYR A 94 -13.34 5.05 0.36
N ASN A 95 -14.47 4.80 -0.30
CA ASN A 95 -15.26 3.60 -0.12
C ASN A 95 -15.48 2.89 -1.45
N LEU A 96 -14.80 1.76 -1.66
CA LEU A 96 -14.83 1.03 -2.94
C LEU A 96 -16.23 0.57 -3.38
N ARG A 97 -17.23 0.62 -2.49
CA ARG A 97 -18.62 0.25 -2.78
C ARG A 97 -19.53 1.44 -3.08
N GLN A 98 -19.06 2.67 -2.89
CA GLN A 98 -19.87 3.88 -3.03
C GLN A 98 -19.04 5.01 -3.63
N LEU A 99 -19.50 5.53 -4.76
CA LEU A 99 -18.94 6.75 -5.33
C LEU A 99 -19.40 7.96 -4.52
N ASP A 100 -18.48 8.88 -4.22
CA ASP A 100 -18.71 10.10 -3.46
C ASP A 100 -18.38 11.39 -4.24
N GLU A 101 -18.24 11.27 -5.56
CA GLU A 101 -17.96 12.35 -6.54
C GLU A 101 -16.54 12.92 -6.46
N THR A 102 -15.71 12.44 -5.53
CA THR A 102 -14.31 12.85 -5.44
C THR A 102 -13.41 12.06 -6.39
N GLU A 103 -13.92 10.94 -6.92
CA GLU A 103 -13.12 9.97 -7.64
C GLU A 103 -12.74 10.41 -9.05
N GLN A 104 -11.49 10.12 -9.39
CA GLN A 104 -10.98 10.27 -10.74
C GLN A 104 -10.56 8.92 -11.30
N LEU A 105 -11.37 8.40 -12.24
CA LEU A 105 -11.04 7.20 -12.99
C LEU A 105 -10.06 7.55 -14.12
N ARG A 106 -8.97 6.79 -14.21
CA ARG A 106 -7.94 6.89 -15.25
C ARG A 106 -7.59 5.51 -15.77
N MET A 107 -7.18 5.46 -17.03
CA MET A 107 -6.63 4.25 -17.65
C MET A 107 -5.12 4.37 -17.78
N ALA A 108 -4.42 3.26 -17.64
CA ALA A 108 -2.99 3.19 -17.92
C ALA A 108 -2.72 3.25 -19.44
N ALA A 109 -1.82 4.15 -19.84
CA ALA A 109 -1.21 4.17 -21.17
C ALA A 109 -0.03 3.19 -21.25
N LYS A 110 0.73 3.06 -20.16
CA LYS A 110 1.91 2.20 -20.10
C LYS A 110 2.16 1.70 -18.69
N LEU A 111 2.57 0.44 -18.59
CA LEU A 111 3.11 -0.19 -17.39
C LEU A 111 4.62 -0.36 -17.60
N ILE A 112 5.43 0.17 -16.67
CA ILE A 112 6.88 0.20 -16.76
C ILE A 112 7.46 -0.43 -15.49
N PRO A 113 7.55 -1.76 -15.41
CA PRO A 113 8.22 -2.42 -14.30
C PRO A 113 9.70 -2.07 -14.31
N HIS A 114 10.33 -2.12 -13.13
CA HIS A 114 11.78 -1.98 -13.04
C HIS A 114 12.47 -3.01 -13.95
N PRO A 115 13.48 -2.62 -14.76
CA PRO A 115 14.10 -3.52 -15.73
C PRO A 115 14.74 -4.76 -15.10
N ASN A 116 15.17 -4.65 -13.85
CA ASN A 116 15.75 -5.74 -13.07
C ASN A 116 14.76 -6.38 -12.07
N TYR A 117 13.45 -6.22 -12.27
CA TYR A 117 12.46 -6.90 -11.43
C TYR A 117 12.62 -8.41 -11.54
N ASN A 118 12.75 -9.08 -10.39
CA ASN A 118 12.83 -10.53 -10.32
C ASN A 118 11.60 -11.08 -9.60
N SER A 119 10.75 -11.80 -10.34
CA SER A 119 9.48 -12.33 -9.82
C SER A 119 9.65 -13.45 -8.79
N ALA A 120 10.78 -14.17 -8.80
CA ALA A 120 11.05 -15.29 -7.91
C ALA A 120 11.42 -14.84 -6.49
N ASN A 121 12.23 -13.77 -6.37
CA ASN A 121 12.69 -13.28 -5.07
C ASN A 121 12.10 -11.91 -4.68
N LYS A 122 11.33 -11.27 -5.57
CA LYS A 122 10.73 -9.93 -5.43
C LYS A 122 11.75 -8.79 -5.29
N ASP A 123 12.97 -8.97 -5.79
CA ASP A 123 13.92 -7.87 -5.89
C ASP A 123 13.46 -6.87 -6.96
N ASN A 124 13.65 -5.57 -6.66
CA ASN A 124 13.21 -4.45 -7.49
C ASN A 124 11.71 -4.49 -7.82
N ASP A 125 10.89 -4.85 -6.85
CA ASP A 125 9.42 -4.90 -6.95
C ASP A 125 8.79 -3.49 -6.96
N ILE A 126 9.06 -2.76 -8.05
CA ILE A 126 8.62 -1.39 -8.26
C ILE A 126 8.27 -1.18 -9.74
N MET A 127 7.17 -0.48 -10.01
CA MET A 127 6.66 -0.20 -11.34
C MET A 127 6.04 1.18 -11.40
N LEU A 128 6.24 1.84 -12.54
CA LEU A 128 5.53 3.06 -12.90
C LEU A 128 4.34 2.76 -13.82
N ILE A 129 3.23 3.42 -13.56
CA ILE A 129 2.06 3.47 -14.43
C ILE A 129 1.95 4.87 -15.00
N LYS A 130 2.03 5.00 -16.32
CA LYS A 130 1.71 6.24 -17.04
C LYS A 130 0.22 6.28 -17.30
N LEU A 131 -0.46 7.34 -16.89
CA LEU A 131 -1.88 7.56 -17.15
C LEU A 131 -2.09 8.12 -18.57
N ILE A 132 -3.19 7.73 -19.24
CA ILE A 132 -3.55 8.28 -20.56
C ILE A 132 -3.85 9.78 -20.47
N THR A 133 -4.65 10.17 -19.46
CA THR A 133 -4.96 11.56 -19.18
C THR A 133 -4.49 11.93 -17.77
N PRO A 134 -3.94 13.14 -17.57
CA PRO A 134 -3.53 13.57 -16.24
C PRO A 134 -4.74 13.69 -15.30
N VAL A 135 -4.49 13.56 -14.00
CA VAL A 135 -5.46 13.89 -12.96
C VAL A 135 -5.60 15.39 -12.81
N GLN A 136 -6.79 15.82 -12.40
CA GLN A 136 -7.04 17.19 -11.97
C GLN A 136 -6.70 17.29 -10.49
N THR A 137 -5.77 18.18 -10.13
CA THR A 137 -5.34 18.31 -8.73
C THR A 137 -6.37 19.07 -7.91
N ASN A 138 -6.77 18.51 -6.77
CA ASN A 138 -7.70 19.11 -5.81
C ASN A 138 -7.39 18.59 -4.38
N ASN A 139 -8.26 18.89 -3.41
CA ASN A 139 -8.07 18.49 -2.00
C ASN A 139 -8.06 16.97 -1.77
N ASN A 140 -8.66 16.18 -2.66
CA ASN A 140 -8.78 14.73 -2.55
C ASN A 140 -7.84 13.99 -3.52
N VAL A 141 -7.23 14.69 -4.47
CA VAL A 141 -6.33 14.12 -5.47
C VAL A 141 -5.17 15.07 -5.71
N HIS A 142 -3.99 14.77 -5.16
CA HIS A 142 -2.77 15.45 -5.52
C HIS A 142 -1.54 14.56 -5.26
N PRO A 143 -0.44 14.75 -6.01
CA PRO A 143 0.75 13.93 -5.85
C PRO A 143 1.40 14.10 -4.48
N ILE A 144 2.10 13.06 -4.02
CA ILE A 144 3.07 13.15 -2.92
C ILE A 144 4.48 13.40 -3.47
N ALA A 145 5.30 14.12 -2.70
CA ALA A 145 6.71 14.29 -3.01
C ALA A 145 7.48 12.98 -2.86
N LEU A 146 8.43 12.74 -3.76
CA LEU A 146 9.37 11.64 -3.63
C LEU A 146 10.39 11.95 -2.54
N ALA A 147 10.77 10.93 -1.77
CA ALA A 147 11.84 11.05 -0.80
C ALA A 147 13.19 11.29 -1.51
N ASN A 148 13.99 12.18 -0.96
CA ASN A 148 15.35 12.50 -1.42
C ASN A 148 16.43 11.79 -0.56
N SER A 149 16.05 11.20 0.56
CA SER A 149 16.93 10.45 1.46
C SER A 149 16.16 9.33 2.17
N ALA A 150 16.90 8.39 2.75
CA ALA A 150 16.30 7.37 3.61
C ALA A 150 15.73 7.99 4.89
N ALA A 151 14.63 7.45 5.38
CA ALA A 151 14.08 7.82 6.69
C ALA A 151 14.99 7.28 7.81
N PRO A 152 15.29 8.07 8.86
CA PRO A 152 16.03 7.59 10.02
C PRO A 152 15.31 6.41 10.71
N PRO A 153 16.03 5.46 11.33
CA PRO A 153 15.43 4.45 12.20
C PRO A 153 14.60 5.09 13.32
N GLY A 154 13.46 4.48 13.65
CA GLY A 154 12.51 5.02 14.62
C GLY A 154 11.54 6.06 14.05
N SER A 155 11.64 6.41 12.77
CA SER A 155 10.67 7.31 12.13
C SER A 155 9.26 6.71 12.16
N VAL A 156 8.26 7.53 12.44
CA VAL A 156 6.85 7.14 12.37
C VAL A 156 6.39 7.23 10.91
N CYS A 157 5.86 6.13 10.40
CA CYS A 157 5.32 6.02 9.06
C CYS A 157 3.82 5.73 9.12
N GLN A 158 3.05 6.23 8.16
CA GLN A 158 1.66 5.85 7.97
C GLN A 158 1.55 4.91 6.77
N VAL A 159 0.74 3.87 6.90
CA VAL A 159 0.37 2.97 5.79
C VAL A 159 -1.15 2.97 5.67
N SER A 160 -1.64 3.03 4.44
CA SER A 160 -3.07 3.08 4.13
C SER A 160 -3.46 2.10 3.03
N GLY A 161 -4.73 1.71 3.01
CA GLY A 161 -5.29 0.87 1.96
C GLY A 161 -6.69 0.37 2.30
N TRP A 162 -7.28 -0.40 1.39
CA TRP A 162 -8.58 -1.07 1.58
C TRP A 162 -8.43 -2.53 1.99
N GLY A 163 -7.24 -2.86 2.50
CA GLY A 163 -6.86 -4.23 2.71
C GLY A 163 -7.46 -4.90 3.93
N THR A 164 -7.42 -6.23 3.97
CA THR A 164 -7.95 -6.97 5.12
C THR A 164 -7.13 -6.68 6.38
N THR A 165 -7.78 -6.05 7.36
CA THR A 165 -7.15 -5.65 8.63
C THR A 165 -7.05 -6.79 9.67
N THR A 166 -7.52 -7.99 9.32
CA THR A 166 -7.60 -9.18 10.17
C THR A 166 -6.78 -10.35 9.60
N SER A 167 -6.06 -11.05 10.46
CA SER A 167 -5.42 -12.33 10.11
C SER A 167 -6.38 -13.50 10.39
N PRO A 168 -6.49 -14.53 9.52
CA PRO A 168 -6.87 -15.85 10.01
C PRO A 168 -5.76 -16.29 10.96
N LEU A 169 -6.08 -16.43 12.24
CA LEU A 169 -5.19 -17.02 13.23
C LEU A 169 -4.80 -18.42 12.77
N GLN A 170 -3.50 -18.61 12.52
CA GLN A 170 -2.68 -19.80 12.77
C GLN A 170 -1.66 -20.00 11.63
N TRP A 171 -0.45 -19.48 11.81
CA TRP A 171 0.71 -19.90 11.02
C TRP A 171 1.66 -20.70 11.93
N PRO A 172 2.14 -21.87 11.47
CA PRO A 172 3.08 -22.68 12.22
C PRO A 172 4.44 -21.97 12.29
N LYS A 173 5.02 -21.93 13.50
CA LYS A 173 6.33 -21.35 13.77
C LYS A 173 7.39 -22.07 12.95
N THR A 174 7.84 -21.47 11.84
CA THR A 174 9.08 -21.84 11.18
C THR A 174 9.96 -20.60 11.02
N PRO A 175 11.20 -20.62 11.52
CA PRO A 175 12.07 -19.46 11.52
C PRO A 175 12.71 -19.27 10.14
N LEU A 176 12.37 -18.18 9.45
CA LEU A 176 13.12 -17.73 8.27
C LEU A 176 14.22 -16.77 8.71
N PHE A 177 15.43 -17.30 8.86
CA PHE A 177 16.66 -16.56 9.12
C PHE A 177 17.12 -15.78 7.87
N ASN A 178 17.66 -14.58 8.11
CA ASN A 178 18.52 -13.75 7.24
C ASN A 178 17.95 -13.26 5.89
N LYS A 179 17.14 -12.19 5.91
CA LYS A 179 17.19 -11.15 4.86
C LYS A 179 17.00 -9.75 5.48
N PRO A 180 17.79 -8.74 5.07
CA PRO A 180 17.59 -7.36 5.52
C PRO A 180 16.21 -6.87 5.06
N ALA A 181 15.47 -6.22 5.96
CA ALA A 181 14.18 -5.60 5.64
C ALA A 181 14.40 -4.51 4.59
N ARG A 182 13.90 -4.73 3.37
CA ARG A 182 13.91 -3.74 2.28
C ARG A 182 12.49 -3.20 2.12
N PHE A 183 12.33 -1.88 2.13
CA PHE A 183 11.10 -1.23 1.69
C PHE A 183 10.92 -1.46 0.19
N GLY A 184 10.30 -2.59 -0.16
CA GLY A 184 9.53 -2.69 -1.39
C GLY A 184 8.13 -2.13 -1.12
N ALA A 185 7.52 -1.49 -2.10
CA ALA A 185 6.10 -1.19 -2.08
C ALA A 185 5.31 -2.52 -2.13
N LYS A 186 5.26 -3.25 -1.01
CA LYS A 186 4.43 -4.45 -0.89
C LYS A 186 3.00 -3.99 -0.68
N THR A 187 2.26 -3.97 -1.77
CA THR A 187 0.84 -3.69 -1.82
C THR A 187 0.06 -4.64 -0.91
N ILE A 188 -0.81 -4.05 -0.09
CA ILE A 188 -1.66 -4.74 0.88
C ILE A 188 -3.06 -4.87 0.25
N TYR A 189 -3.52 -6.11 0.11
CA TYR A 189 -4.89 -6.50 -0.26
C TYR A 189 -5.85 -6.51 0.93
#